data_AF-A0A968JAN8-F1
#
_entry.id   AF-A0A968JAN8-F1
#
_cell.length_a   1.000
_cell.length_b   1.000
_cell.length_c   1.000
_cell.angle_alpha   90.00
_cell.angle_beta   90.00
_cell.angle_gamma   90.00
#
_symmetry.space_group_name_H-M   'P 1'
#
loop_
_entity.id
_entity.type
_entity.pdbx_description
1 polymer ?
#
loop_
_entity_poly.entity_id
_entity_poly.type
_entity_poly.pdbx_seq_one_letter_code
_entity_poly.pdbx_strand_id
1 'polypeptide(L)' 'MKFLGRTSDEEYIELLRKAEGFLFPGKEDFGITPIEVLASGTPIIAYKSGGALEYIVDQKTVYF' A
#
# COMPACT_ATOMS: atom_id res chain seq x y z
N MET A 1 6.98 6.38 -16.49
CA MET A 1 6.77 6.90 -15.12
C MET A 1 5.80 8.07 -15.21
N LYS A 2 4.69 8.03 -14.45
CA LYS A 2 3.66 9.09 -14.46
C LYS A 2 3.48 9.58 -13.03
N PHE A 3 3.46 10.90 -12.85
CA PHE A 3 3.14 11.53 -11.58
C PHE A 3 1.73 12.13 -11.69
N LEU A 4 0.82 11.69 -10.84
CA LEU A 4 -0.58 12.15 -10.86
C LEU A 4 -0.81 13.41 -10.02
N GLY A 5 0.16 13.78 -9.17
CA GLY A 5 -0.02 14.85 -8.21
C GLY A 5 -1.07 14.48 -7.17
N ARG A 6 -1.82 15.48 -6.69
CA ARG A 6 -2.94 15.27 -5.77
C ARG A 6 -4.18 14.90 -6.57
N THR A 7 -4.73 13.72 -6.33
CA THR A 7 -5.97 13.23 -6.93
C THR A 7 -7.17 13.48 -6.02
N SER A 8 -8.38 13.29 -6.53
CA SER A 8 -9.56 13.15 -5.65
C SER A 8 -9.50 11.83 -4.87
N ASP A 9 -10.33 11.71 -3.83
CA ASP A 9 -10.44 10.48 -3.04
C ASP A 9 -11.02 9.34 -3.91
N GLU A 10 -11.99 9.64 -4.77
CA GLU A 10 -12.57 8.66 -5.69
C GLU A 10 -11.55 8.14 -6.70
N GLU A 11 -10.74 9.04 -7.27
CA GLU A 11 -9.65 8.67 -8.17
C GLU A 11 -8.59 7.82 -7.46
N TYR A 12 -8.21 8.20 -6.23
CA TYR A 12 -7.27 7.43 -5.42
C TYR A 12 -7.75 6.00 -5.17
N ILE A 13 -9.01 5.83 -4.76
CA ILE A 13 -9.61 4.51 -4.53
C ILE A 13 -9.61 3.68 -5.81
N GLU A 14 -10.01 4.26 -6.94
CA GLU A 14 -10.02 3.55 -8.23
C GLU A 14 -8.62 3.17 -8.71
N LEU A 15 -7.61 4.00 -8.43
CA LEU A 15 -6.21 3.69 -8.71
C LEU A 15 -5.73 2.51 -7.88
N LEU A 16 -6.01 2.51 -6.58
CA LEU A 16 -5.63 1.39 -5.71
C LEU A 16 -6.26 0.09 -6.19
N ARG A 17 -7.59 0.06 -6.41
CA ARG A 17 -8.33 -1.13 -6.84
C ARG A 17 -7.86 -1.72 -8.17
N LYS A 18 -7.33 -0.89 -9.08
CA LYS A 18 -6.84 -1.31 -10.40
C LYS A 18 -5.33 -1.58 -10.42
N ALA A 19 -4.61 -1.22 -9.37
CA ALA A 19 -3.17 -1.45 -9.30
C ALA A 19 -2.86 -2.94 -9.20
N GLU A 20 -1.84 -3.39 -9.95
CA GLU A 20 -1.32 -4.75 -9.85
C GLU A 20 -0.49 -4.97 -8.58
N GLY A 21 0.02 -3.87 -7.99
CA GLY A 21 0.70 -3.91 -6.70
C GLY A 21 1.11 -2.51 -6.21
N PHE A 22 1.40 -2.43 -4.92
CA PHE A 22 1.83 -1.21 -4.24
C PHE A 22 3.20 -1.43 -3.58
N LEU A 23 4.13 -0.48 -3.79
CA LEU A 23 5.44 -0.50 -3.16
C LEU A 23 5.47 0.47 -1.97
N PHE A 24 5.70 -0.05 -0.78
CA PHE A 24 5.84 0.71 0.46
C PHE A 24 7.27 0.63 1.01
N PRO A 25 8.16 1.57 0.62
CA PRO A 25 9.54 1.60 1.11
C PRO A 25 9.68 2.33 2.46
N GLY A 26 8.59 2.89 2.99
CA GLY A 26 8.59 3.69 4.22
C GLY A 26 8.78 2.82 5.47
N LYS A 27 9.42 3.40 6.49
CA LYS A 27 9.40 2.88 7.86
C LYS A 27 8.45 3.75 8.67
N GLU A 28 7.22 3.29 8.82
CA GLU A 28 6.19 3.98 9.59
C GLU A 28 5.58 3.03 10.63
N ASP A 29 5.14 3.58 11.75
CA ASP A 29 4.63 2.79 12.88
C ASP A 29 3.21 2.24 12.63
N PHE A 30 2.41 2.88 11.77
CA PHE A 30 1.06 2.40 11.45
C PHE A 30 0.69 2.52 9.97
N GLY A 31 1.15 3.56 9.27
CA GLY A 31 0.95 3.75 7.83
C GLY A 31 -0.52 3.62 7.38
N ILE A 32 -1.28 4.72 7.38
CA ILE A 32 -2.67 4.71 6.88
C ILE A 32 -2.75 4.19 5.44
N THR A 33 -1.79 4.59 4.60
CA THR A 33 -1.74 4.20 3.19
C THR A 33 -1.62 2.67 2.98
N PRO A 34 -0.68 1.94 3.61
CA PRO A 34 -0.68 0.48 3.60
C PRO A 34 -2.01 -0.17 3.97
N ILE A 35 -2.74 0.37 4.95
CA ILE A 35 -4.06 -0.16 5.34
C ILE A 35 -5.10 0.03 4.24
N GLU A 36 -5.14 1.21 3.62
CA GLU A 36 -6.04 1.50 2.50
C GLU A 36 -5.76 0.59 1.29
N VAL A 37 -4.47 0.34 1.00
CA VAL A 37 -4.01 -0.56 -0.07
C VAL A 37 -4.43 -2.02 0.20
N LEU A 38 -4.28 -2.48 1.44
CA LEU A 38 -4.76 -3.81 1.83
C LEU A 38 -6.29 -3.90 1.71
N ALA A 39 -7.00 -2.85 2.15
CA ALA A 39 -8.46 -2.79 2.07
C ALA A 39 -8.99 -2.76 0.63
N SER A 40 -8.24 -2.20 -0.33
CA SER A 40 -8.59 -2.24 -1.76
C SER A 40 -8.33 -3.61 -2.40
N GLY A 41 -7.71 -4.55 -1.67
CA GLY A 41 -7.37 -5.90 -2.16
C GLY A 41 -6.10 -5.95 -3.01
N THR A 42 -5.34 -4.85 -3.03
CA THR A 42 -4.15 -4.66 -3.85
C THR A 42 -2.94 -5.34 -3.21
N PRO A 43 -2.19 -6.17 -3.94
CA PRO A 43 -0.96 -6.76 -3.43
C PRO A 43 0.03 -5.69 -2.98
N ILE A 44 0.74 -5.92 -1.88
CA ILE A 44 1.68 -4.96 -1.31
C ILE A 44 3.08 -5.56 -1.16
N ILE A 45 4.09 -4.77 -1.54
CA ILE A 45 5.50 -5.04 -1.31
C ILE A 45 6.00 -4.03 -0.28
N ALA A 46 6.35 -4.47 0.92
CA ALA A 46 6.70 -3.59 2.03
C ALA A 46 8.13 -3.82 2.53
N TYR A 47 8.79 -2.76 2.98
CA TYR A 47 10.08 -2.89 3.66
C TYR A 47 9.91 -3.64 5.00
N LYS A 48 10.79 -4.61 5.27
CA LYS A 48 10.67 -5.51 6.43
C LYS A 48 11.07 -4.85 7.77
N SER A 49 10.40 -3.77 8.16
CA SER A 49 10.66 -3.05 9.41
C SER A 49 9.46 -2.23 9.89
N GLY A 50 9.45 -1.85 11.16
CA GLY A 50 8.43 -0.98 11.75
C GLY A 50 7.05 -1.63 11.82
N GLY A 51 6.00 -0.80 11.84
CA GLY A 51 4.62 -1.24 11.99
C GLY A 51 4.10 -2.13 10.87
N ALA A 52 4.73 -2.08 9.69
CA ALA A 52 4.40 -2.96 8.56
C ALA A 52 4.39 -4.46 8.99
N LEU A 53 5.27 -4.85 9.92
CA LEU A 53 5.33 -6.22 10.43
C LEU A 53 4.16 -6.59 11.34
N GLU A 54 3.44 -5.61 11.90
CA GLU A 54 2.36 -5.81 12.86
C GLU A 54 1.00 -5.99 12.18
N TYR A 55 0.71 -5.21 11.13
CA TYR A 55 -0.63 -5.20 10.50
C TYR A 55 -0.65 -5.76 9.08
N ILE A 56 0.49 -5.93 8.40
CA ILE A 56 0.54 -6.54 7.07
C ILE A 56 0.66 -8.06 7.22
N VAL A 57 -0.49 -8.71 7.40
CA VAL A 57 -0.61 -10.15 7.66
C VAL A 57 -1.47 -10.81 6.57
N ASP A 58 -0.88 -11.19 5.44
CA ASP A 58 -1.58 -12.04 4.46
C ASP A 58 -0.68 -12.66 3.38
N GLN A 59 -1.23 -13.66 2.66
CA GLN A 59 -0.68 -14.35 1.50
C GLN A 59 -0.40 -13.44 0.28
N LYS A 60 -0.91 -12.20 0.29
CA LYS A 60 -0.72 -11.21 -0.79
C LYS A 60 0.44 -10.22 -0.53
N THR A 61 1.22 -10.46 0.52
CA THR A 61 2.32 -9.56 0.91
C THR A 61 3.68 -10.16 0.59
N VAL A 62 4.57 -9.34 0.05
CA VAL A 62 6.00 -9.66 -0.09
C VAL A 62 6.81 -8.64 0.69
N TYR A 63 7.75 -9.10 1.52
CA TYR A 63 8.70 -8.24 2.22
C TYR A 63 10.04 -8.20 1.49
N PHE A 64 10.73 -7.06 1.51
CA PHE A 64 12.12 -6.92 1.06
C PHE A 64 13.01 -6.23 2.10
#